data_AF-A0A7K6QY50-F1
#
_entry.id   AF-A0A7K6QY50-F1
#
_cell.length_a   1.000
_cell.length_b   1.000
_cell.length_c   1.000
_cell.angle_alpha   90.00
_cell.angle_beta   90.00
_cell.angle_gamma   90.00
#
_symmetry.space_group_name_H-M   'P 1'
#
loop_
_entity.id
_entity.type
_entity.pdbx_description
1 polymer ?
#
loop_
_entity_poly.entity_id
_entity_poly.type
_entity_poly.pdbx_seq_one_letter_code
_entity_poly.pdbx_strand_id
1 'polypeptide(L)'
;MNLDALLQHIQFTEKQAREKRNFIQQAKCDINRSYEKINQTKEELSAAKSNLETKVQHVSVKQFHLETLKKREDSLEKQKAELINQRTSLLKILVYAKRKITEEEDNFTREVTDFNNEYGLTSNRDLLIKKKVKTEINDLENEAALLKNEMESMEHKNVQLNALQLQKNELKQDLFTLQSELKDLEKVIREAERMTKDLEAEKARVTEKPQTDPECLR
;
A
#
# COMPACT_ATOMS: atom_id res chain seq x y z
N MET A 1 40.93 -96.64 -98.50
CA MET A 1 41.06 -95.19 -98.22
C MET A 1 42.12 -94.63 -99.16
N ASN A 2 41.80 -93.56 -99.90
CA ASN A 2 42.78 -92.85 -100.72
C ASN A 2 43.64 -91.96 -99.81
N LEU A 3 44.95 -91.95 -100.04
CA LEU A 3 45.93 -91.13 -99.32
C LEU A 3 45.55 -89.64 -99.30
N ASP A 4 44.93 -89.15 -100.38
CA ASP A 4 44.56 -87.74 -100.56
C ASP A 4 43.43 -87.29 -99.62
N ALA A 5 42.42 -88.14 -99.38
CA ALA A 5 41.32 -87.86 -98.46
C ALA A 5 41.80 -87.84 -96.98
N LEU A 6 42.78 -88.69 -96.65
CA LEU A 6 43.40 -88.67 -95.32
C LEU A 6 44.21 -87.38 -95.11
N LEU A 7 44.95 -86.93 -96.13
CA LEU A 7 45.73 -85.71 -96.08
C LEU A 7 44.84 -84.47 -95.87
N GLN A 8 43.72 -84.37 -96.61
CA GLN A 8 42.74 -83.30 -96.46
C GLN A 8 42.10 -83.28 -95.06
N HIS A 9 41.75 -84.46 -94.53
CA HIS A 9 41.21 -84.57 -93.16
C HIS A 9 42.22 -84.10 -92.11
N ILE A 10 43.50 -84.47 -92.24
CA ILE A 10 44.59 -84.02 -91.35
C ILE A 10 44.77 -82.50 -91.42
N GLN A 11 44.74 -81.91 -92.62
CA GLN A 11 44.85 -80.47 -92.79
C GLN A 11 43.68 -79.72 -92.15
N PHE A 12 42.46 -80.22 -92.31
CA PHE A 12 41.27 -79.64 -91.71
C PHE A 12 41.29 -79.71 -90.18
N THR A 13 41.65 -80.87 -89.61
CA THR A 13 41.74 -81.03 -88.15
C THR A 13 42.88 -80.21 -87.55
N GLU A 14 44.02 -80.07 -88.22
CA GLU A 14 45.11 -79.20 -87.76
C GLU A 14 44.72 -77.72 -87.80
N LYS A 15 44.00 -77.28 -88.83
CA LYS A 15 43.44 -75.92 -88.89
C LYS A 15 42.47 -75.67 -87.74
N GLN A 16 41.53 -76.60 -87.49
CA GLN A 16 40.59 -76.49 -86.37
C GLN A 16 41.31 -76.52 -85.00
N ALA A 17 42.35 -77.35 -84.85
CA ALA A 17 43.16 -77.40 -83.65
C ALA A 17 43.95 -76.10 -83.43
N ARG A 18 44.43 -75.46 -84.50
CA ARG A 18 45.09 -74.14 -84.45
C ARG A 18 44.12 -73.04 -84.03
N GLU A 19 42.92 -73.00 -84.59
CA GLU A 19 41.87 -72.04 -84.22
C GLU A 19 41.45 -72.20 -82.75
N LYS A 20 41.25 -73.44 -82.28
CA LYS A 20 40.98 -73.71 -80.86
C LYS A 20 42.13 -73.28 -79.95
N ARG A 21 43.40 -73.54 -80.34
CA ARG A 21 44.59 -73.09 -79.59
C ARG A 21 44.61 -71.56 -79.48
N ASN A 22 44.34 -70.85 -80.57
CA ASN A 22 44.28 -69.38 -80.58
C ASN A 22 43.16 -68.84 -79.69
N PHE A 23 41.96 -69.43 -79.74
CA PHE A 23 40.84 -69.03 -78.88
C PHE A 23 41.15 -69.25 -77.39
N ILE A 24 41.74 -70.39 -77.04
CA ILE A 24 42.17 -70.68 -75.66
C ILE A 24 43.24 -69.69 -75.21
N GLN A 25 44.20 -69.33 -76.07
CA GLN A 25 45.22 -68.33 -75.78
C GLN A 25 44.59 -66.97 -75.48
N GLN A 26 43.65 -66.54 -76.32
CA GLN A 26 42.94 -65.27 -76.15
C GLN A 26 42.11 -65.25 -74.86
N ALA A 27 41.34 -66.32 -74.59
CA ALA A 27 40.58 -66.46 -73.36
C ALA A 27 41.48 -66.40 -72.12
N LYS A 28 42.67 -67.02 -72.16
CA LYS A 28 43.66 -66.92 -71.07
C LYS A 28 44.15 -65.48 -70.87
N CYS A 29 44.45 -64.76 -71.94
CA CYS A 29 44.84 -63.35 -71.86
C CYS A 29 43.73 -62.48 -71.26
N ASP A 30 42.48 -62.67 -71.69
CA ASP A 30 41.32 -61.92 -71.19
C ASP A 30 41.00 -62.25 -69.73
N ILE A 31 41.16 -63.52 -69.33
CA ILE A 31 41.06 -63.96 -67.93
C ILE A 31 42.13 -63.28 -67.07
N ASN A 32 43.40 -63.28 -67.50
CA ASN A 32 44.48 -62.64 -66.77
C ASN A 32 44.25 -61.13 -66.60
N ARG A 33 43.84 -60.46 -67.68
CA ARG A 33 43.51 -59.02 -67.65
C ARG A 33 42.33 -58.73 -66.71
N SER A 34 41.36 -59.64 -66.64
CA SER A 34 40.23 -59.53 -65.71
C SER A 34 40.68 -59.70 -64.26
N TYR A 35 41.56 -60.66 -63.97
CA TYR A 35 42.14 -60.84 -62.64
C TYR A 35 42.95 -59.62 -62.19
N GLU A 36 43.76 -59.03 -63.06
CA GLU A 36 44.50 -57.79 -62.78
C GLU A 36 43.55 -56.65 -62.40
N LYS A 37 42.48 -56.43 -63.18
CA LYS A 37 41.46 -55.41 -62.86
C LYS A 37 40.74 -55.70 -61.54
N ILE A 38 40.42 -56.96 -61.26
CA ILE A 38 39.80 -57.37 -59.98
C ILE A 38 40.75 -57.06 -58.82
N ASN A 39 42.04 -57.33 -58.96
CA ASN A 39 43.02 -57.04 -57.92
C ASN A 39 43.18 -55.54 -57.70
N GLN A 40 43.30 -54.75 -58.77
CA GLN A 40 43.39 -53.29 -58.69
C GLN A 40 42.16 -52.69 -57.99
N THR A 41 40.96 -53.06 -58.42
CA THR A 41 39.71 -52.56 -57.80
C THR A 41 39.58 -52.99 -56.34
N LYS A 42 40.09 -54.18 -55.97
CA LYS A 42 40.12 -54.64 -54.58
C LYS A 42 41.07 -53.82 -53.71
N GLU A 43 42.23 -53.44 -54.23
CA GLU A 43 43.18 -52.56 -53.53
C GLU A 43 42.61 -51.15 -53.36
N GLU A 44 42.02 -50.57 -54.42
CA GLU A 44 41.33 -49.28 -54.36
C GLU A 44 40.19 -49.29 -53.34
N LEU A 45 39.39 -50.36 -53.30
CA LEU A 45 38.33 -50.55 -52.32
C LEU A 45 38.88 -50.64 -50.89
N SER A 46 39.99 -51.34 -50.68
CA SER A 46 40.64 -51.44 -49.37
C SER A 46 41.16 -50.08 -48.89
N ALA A 47 41.80 -49.32 -49.78
CA ALA A 47 42.28 -47.97 -49.48
C ALA A 47 41.12 -47.00 -49.18
N ALA A 48 40.05 -47.05 -49.97
CA ALA A 48 38.85 -46.24 -49.74
C ALA A 48 38.17 -46.58 -48.41
N LYS A 49 38.11 -47.87 -48.05
CA LYS A 49 37.55 -48.32 -46.75
C LYS A 49 38.38 -47.81 -45.58
N SER A 50 39.70 -47.90 -45.65
CA SER A 50 40.59 -47.37 -44.61
C SER A 50 40.44 -45.86 -44.45
N ASN A 51 40.38 -45.11 -45.56
CA ASN A 51 40.15 -43.66 -45.52
C ASN A 51 38.75 -43.29 -44.97
N LEU A 52 37.73 -44.08 -45.26
CA LEU A 52 36.40 -43.87 -44.69
C LEU A 52 36.41 -44.09 -43.18
N GLU A 53 37.08 -45.14 -42.71
CA GLU A 53 37.18 -45.45 -41.28
C GLU A 53 37.87 -44.33 -40.49
N THR A 54 38.98 -43.78 -41.00
CA THR A 54 39.65 -42.64 -40.34
C THR A 54 38.78 -41.40 -40.30
N LYS A 55 38.02 -41.11 -41.37
CA LYS A 55 37.07 -39.99 -41.39
C LYS A 55 35.93 -40.19 -40.39
N VAL A 56 35.38 -41.41 -40.30
CA VAL A 56 34.33 -41.75 -39.33
C VAL A 56 34.85 -41.55 -37.90
N GLN A 57 36.05 -42.05 -37.58
CA GLN A 57 36.66 -41.85 -36.26
C GLN A 57 36.84 -40.36 -35.94
N HIS A 58 37.33 -39.56 -36.89
CA HIS A 58 37.52 -38.13 -36.72
C HIS A 58 36.19 -37.38 -36.49
N VAL A 59 35.12 -37.74 -37.20
CA VAL A 59 33.78 -37.17 -36.99
C VAL A 59 33.26 -37.51 -35.59
N SER A 60 33.40 -38.77 -35.15
CA SER A 60 32.99 -39.20 -33.81
C SER A 60 33.71 -38.42 -32.70
N VAL A 61 35.02 -38.20 -32.85
CA VAL A 61 35.82 -37.39 -31.91
C VAL A 61 35.31 -35.95 -31.87
N LYS A 62 35.05 -35.33 -33.02
CA LYS A 62 34.51 -33.96 -33.09
C LYS A 62 33.12 -33.87 -32.46
N GLN A 63 32.26 -34.86 -32.66
CA GLN A 63 30.93 -34.90 -32.08
C GLN A 63 31.00 -34.99 -30.55
N PHE A 64 31.88 -35.83 -30.01
CA PHE A 64 32.12 -35.91 -28.57
C PHE A 64 32.62 -34.59 -27.97
N HIS A 65 33.55 -33.91 -28.66
CA HIS A 65 34.04 -32.60 -28.24
C HIS A 65 32.91 -31.55 -28.23
N LEU A 66 32.07 -31.53 -29.26
CA LEU A 66 30.93 -30.62 -29.34
C LEU A 66 29.96 -30.83 -28.17
N GLU A 67 29.65 -32.08 -27.83
CA GLU A 67 28.76 -32.39 -26.71
C GLU A 67 29.37 -31.95 -25.37
N THR A 68 30.67 -32.15 -25.19
CA THR A 68 31.40 -31.69 -24.00
C THR A 68 31.38 -30.16 -23.89
N LEU A 69 31.57 -29.45 -25.00
CA LEU A 69 31.50 -27.99 -25.02
C LEU A 69 30.11 -27.47 -24.69
N LYS A 70 29.05 -28.07 -25.24
CA LYS A 70 27.66 -27.71 -24.90
C LYS A 70 27.38 -27.84 -23.39
N LYS A 71 27.80 -28.96 -22.77
CA LYS A 71 27.65 -29.16 -21.32
C LYS A 71 28.40 -28.09 -20.52
N ARG A 72 29.57 -27.64 -20.99
CA ARG A 72 30.31 -26.55 -20.35
C ARG A 72 29.61 -25.21 -20.51
N GLU A 73 29.10 -24.91 -21.71
CA GLU A 73 28.33 -23.70 -21.99
C GLU A 73 27.08 -23.61 -21.10
N ASP A 74 26.30 -24.69 -21.01
CA ASP A 74 25.12 -24.76 -20.14
C ASP A 74 25.47 -24.52 -18.66
N SER A 75 26.60 -25.06 -18.20
CA SER A 75 27.09 -24.86 -16.84
C SER A 75 27.51 -23.40 -16.59
N LEU A 76 28.21 -22.80 -17.55
CA LEU A 76 28.63 -21.40 -17.47
C LEU A 76 27.43 -20.45 -17.48
N GLU A 77 26.42 -20.70 -18.29
CA GLU A 77 25.21 -19.86 -18.31
C GLU A 77 24.45 -19.95 -16.97
N LYS A 78 24.39 -21.13 -16.35
CA LYS A 78 23.85 -21.29 -14.98
C LYS A 78 24.65 -20.51 -13.94
N GLN A 79 25.98 -20.62 -13.96
CA GLN A 79 26.85 -19.87 -13.04
C GLN A 79 26.70 -18.35 -13.23
N LYS A 80 26.63 -17.89 -14.48
CA LYS A 80 26.40 -16.48 -14.81
C LYS A 80 25.05 -15.99 -14.26
N ALA A 81 23.98 -16.76 -14.43
CA ALA A 81 22.67 -16.42 -13.87
C ALA A 81 22.70 -16.33 -12.33
N GLU A 82 23.39 -17.28 -11.68
CA GLU A 82 23.57 -17.27 -10.22
C GLU A 82 24.36 -16.02 -9.75
N LEU A 83 25.47 -15.70 -10.41
CA LEU A 83 26.26 -14.50 -10.10
C LEU A 83 25.46 -13.20 -10.29
N ILE A 84 24.61 -13.12 -11.33
CA ILE A 84 23.72 -11.98 -11.53
C ILE A 84 22.71 -11.86 -10.38
N ASN A 85 22.15 -12.98 -9.92
CA ASN A 85 21.22 -13.00 -8.80
C ASN A 85 21.91 -12.57 -7.48
N GLN A 86 23.10 -13.10 -7.20
CA GLN A 86 23.91 -12.71 -6.03
C GLN A 86 24.26 -11.22 -6.08
N ARG A 87 24.74 -10.71 -7.22
CA ARG A 87 25.04 -9.28 -7.43
C ARG A 87 23.82 -8.42 -7.15
N THR A 88 22.66 -8.81 -7.66
CA THR A 88 21.41 -8.07 -7.48
C THR A 88 20.97 -8.04 -6.02
N SER A 89 21.10 -9.16 -5.31
CA SER A 89 20.81 -9.24 -3.87
C SER A 89 21.74 -8.34 -3.05
N LEU A 90 23.06 -8.43 -3.29
CA LEU A 90 24.06 -7.61 -2.62
C LEU A 90 23.84 -6.11 -2.89
N LEU A 91 23.48 -5.74 -4.11
CA LEU A 91 23.16 -4.35 -4.45
C LEU A 91 21.95 -3.82 -3.66
N LYS A 92 20.91 -4.64 -3.48
CA LYS A 92 19.75 -4.27 -2.64
C LYS A 92 20.16 -4.04 -1.19
N ILE A 93 20.97 -4.94 -0.63
CA ILE A 93 21.49 -4.82 0.74
C ILE A 93 22.32 -3.55 0.89
N LEU A 94 23.20 -3.26 -0.07
CA LEU A 94 24.05 -2.07 -0.05
C LEU A 94 23.22 -0.77 -0.11
N VAL A 95 22.20 -0.71 -0.96
CA VAL A 95 21.31 0.45 -1.05
C VAL A 95 20.53 0.64 0.25
N TYR A 96 20.03 -0.44 0.84
CA TYR A 96 19.34 -0.39 2.14
C TYR A 96 20.28 0.09 3.26
N ALA A 97 21.49 -0.47 3.34
CA ALA A 97 22.47 -0.09 4.34
C ALA A 97 22.88 1.38 4.21
N LYS A 98 23.12 1.88 2.99
CA LYS A 98 23.42 3.30 2.74
C LYS A 98 22.28 4.21 3.21
N ARG A 99 21.04 3.85 2.93
CA ARG A 99 19.87 4.60 3.40
C ARG A 99 19.82 4.62 4.92
N LYS A 100 20.05 3.47 5.57
CA LYS A 100 20.06 3.38 7.03
C LYS A 100 21.15 4.24 7.65
N ILE A 101 22.36 4.24 7.08
CA ILE A 101 23.44 5.12 7.52
C ILE A 101 23.00 6.60 7.43
N THR A 102 22.45 7.03 6.30
CA THR A 102 21.99 8.43 6.17
C THR A 102 20.86 8.78 7.12
N GLU A 103 19.92 7.85 7.36
CA GLU A 103 18.83 8.04 8.34
C GLU A 103 19.37 8.19 9.77
N GLU A 104 20.33 7.36 10.16
CA GLU A 104 20.95 7.43 11.50
C GLU A 104 21.84 8.67 11.65
N GLU A 105 22.56 9.09 10.60
CA GLU A 105 23.34 10.33 10.59
C GLU A 105 22.44 11.58 10.75
N ASP A 106 21.30 11.60 10.05
CA ASP A 106 20.31 12.68 10.17
C ASP A 106 19.65 12.68 11.55
N ASN A 107 19.29 11.51 12.09
CA ASN A 107 18.73 11.37 13.43
C ASN A 107 19.73 11.84 14.50
N PHE A 108 20.97 11.39 14.44
CA PHE A 108 22.03 11.79 15.37
C PHE A 108 22.25 13.30 15.32
N THR A 109 22.33 13.89 14.12
CA THR A 109 22.50 15.34 13.96
C THR A 109 21.33 16.11 14.56
N ARG A 110 20.10 15.61 14.38
CA ARG A 110 18.89 16.20 14.98
C ARG A 110 18.92 16.10 16.50
N GLU A 111 19.19 14.93 17.07
CA GLU A 111 19.26 14.72 18.51
C GLU A 111 20.32 15.59 19.17
N VAL A 112 21.51 15.69 18.57
CA VAL A 112 22.57 16.59 19.05
C VAL A 112 22.13 18.05 18.98
N THR A 113 21.44 18.45 17.91
CA THR A 113 20.92 19.81 17.76
C THR A 113 19.86 20.12 18.82
N ASP A 114 18.90 19.21 19.03
CA ASP A 114 17.82 19.34 20.00
C ASP A 114 18.37 19.41 21.43
N PHE A 115 19.31 18.52 21.76
CA PHE A 115 20.02 18.54 23.04
C PHE A 115 20.76 19.87 23.26
N ASN A 116 21.53 20.33 22.26
CA ASN A 116 22.26 21.59 22.38
C ASN A 116 21.32 22.79 22.55
N ASN A 117 20.14 22.78 21.91
CA ASN A 117 19.13 23.81 22.05
C ASN A 117 18.43 23.76 23.42
N GLU A 118 18.11 22.57 23.92
CA GLU A 118 17.46 22.36 25.23
C GLU A 118 18.32 22.88 26.37
N TYR A 119 19.62 22.57 26.34
CA TYR A 119 20.57 22.99 27.36
C TYR A 119 21.26 24.33 27.07
N GLY A 120 20.92 24.98 25.95
CA GLY A 120 21.51 26.26 25.55
C GLY A 120 23.03 26.21 25.42
N LEU A 121 23.56 25.10 24.91
CA LEU A 121 24.99 24.88 24.66
C LEU A 121 25.44 25.51 23.33
N THR A 122 24.50 25.99 22.54
CA THR A 122 24.75 26.69 21.28
C THR A 122 25.16 28.14 21.50
N SER A 123 25.98 28.67 20.58
CA SER A 123 26.43 30.08 20.58
C SER A 123 25.30 31.10 20.39
N ASN A 124 24.08 30.65 20.06
CA ASN A 124 22.87 31.47 19.93
C ASN A 124 21.94 31.38 21.15
N ARG A 125 22.41 30.89 22.30
CA ARG A 125 21.67 30.77 23.56
C ARG A 125 20.83 32.00 23.88
N ASP A 126 21.43 33.18 23.87
CA ASP A 126 20.75 34.42 24.23
C ASP A 126 19.58 34.75 23.29
N LEU A 127 19.73 34.45 22.00
CA LEU A 127 18.67 34.63 21.00
C LEU A 127 17.50 33.65 21.24
N LEU A 128 17.82 32.39 21.56
CA LEU A 128 16.81 31.36 21.85
C LEU A 128 16.03 31.67 23.14
N ILE A 129 16.74 32.03 24.22
CA ILE A 129 16.12 32.44 25.49
C ILE A 129 15.23 33.67 25.25
N LYS A 130 15.73 34.69 24.55
CA LYS A 130 14.95 35.89 24.25
C LYS A 130 13.69 35.58 23.44
N LYS A 131 13.77 34.66 22.47
CA LYS A 131 12.62 34.24 21.68
C LYS A 131 11.59 33.50 22.56
N LYS A 132 12.04 32.55 23.39
CA LYS A 132 11.17 31.79 24.30
C LYS A 132 10.48 32.69 25.33
N VAL A 133 11.24 33.59 25.96
CA VAL A 133 10.69 34.57 26.90
C VAL A 133 9.67 35.47 26.20
N LYS A 134 9.95 35.92 24.97
CA LYS A 134 9.01 36.74 24.21
C LYS A 134 7.70 36.00 23.89
N THR A 135 7.76 34.73 23.49
CA THR A 135 6.55 33.95 23.24
C THR A 135 5.76 33.73 24.52
N GLU A 136 6.43 33.41 25.62
CA GLU A 136 5.76 33.15 26.90
C GLU A 136 5.14 34.41 27.51
N ILE A 137 5.79 35.58 27.37
CA ILE A 137 5.19 36.88 27.73
C ILE A 137 3.93 37.14 26.90
N ASN A 138 3.97 36.93 25.58
CA ASN A 138 2.81 37.15 24.73
C ASN A 138 1.64 36.24 25.12
N ASP A 139 1.91 34.98 25.45
CA ASP A 139 0.89 34.02 25.87
C ASP A 139 0.24 34.45 27.20
N LEU A 140 1.06 34.85 28.19
CA LEU A 140 0.58 35.37 29.47
C LEU A 140 -0.20 36.69 29.33
N GLU A 141 0.22 37.59 28.44
CA GLU A 141 -0.50 38.83 28.15
C GLU A 141 -1.88 38.55 27.53
N ASN A 142 -1.97 37.57 26.64
CA ASN A 142 -3.24 37.13 26.06
C ASN A 142 -4.18 36.52 27.11
N GLU A 143 -3.65 35.65 27.99
CA GLU A 143 -4.43 35.07 29.09
C GLU A 143 -4.91 36.15 30.07
N ALA A 144 -4.05 37.11 30.42
CA ALA A 144 -4.41 38.23 31.28
C ALA A 144 -5.51 39.11 30.66
N ALA A 145 -5.46 39.35 29.35
CA ALA A 145 -6.49 40.09 28.64
C ALA A 145 -7.85 39.35 28.63
N LEU A 146 -7.83 38.02 28.43
CA LEU A 146 -9.04 37.19 28.50
C LEU A 146 -9.65 37.22 29.91
N LEU A 147 -8.84 37.02 30.95
CA LEU A 147 -9.28 37.06 32.34
C LEU A 147 -9.86 38.43 32.71
N LYS A 148 -9.23 39.52 32.26
CA LYS A 148 -9.73 40.88 32.49
C LYS A 148 -11.12 41.07 31.89
N ASN A 149 -11.33 40.66 30.64
CA ASN A 149 -12.63 40.75 29.98
C ASN A 149 -13.70 39.92 30.71
N GLU A 150 -13.33 38.73 31.21
CA GLU A 150 -14.24 37.89 31.99
C GLU A 150 -14.62 38.54 33.33
N MET A 151 -13.64 39.13 34.04
CA MET A 151 -13.89 39.88 35.27
C MET A 151 -14.83 41.07 35.05
N GLU A 152 -14.60 41.87 34.00
CA GLU A 152 -15.47 43.00 33.66
C GLU A 152 -16.91 42.54 33.33
N SER A 153 -17.05 41.42 32.64
CA SER A 153 -18.36 40.79 32.36
C SER A 153 -19.06 40.34 33.64
N MET A 154 -18.33 39.74 34.57
CA MET A 154 -18.88 39.34 35.87
C MET A 154 -19.28 40.54 36.72
N GLU A 155 -18.45 41.59 36.77
CA GLU A 155 -18.74 42.85 37.46
C GLU A 155 -20.06 43.45 36.96
N HIS A 156 -20.23 43.54 35.63
CA HIS A 156 -21.46 44.03 35.02
C HIS A 156 -22.68 43.17 35.40
N LYS A 157 -22.56 41.84 35.33
CA LYS A 157 -23.63 40.93 35.73
C LYS A 157 -23.98 41.07 37.20
N ASN A 158 -22.98 41.28 38.07
CA ASN A 158 -23.19 41.48 39.51
C ASN A 158 -23.96 42.78 39.79
N VAL A 159 -23.61 43.88 39.09
CA VAL A 159 -24.35 45.15 39.16
C VAL A 159 -25.82 44.94 38.74
N GLN A 160 -26.06 44.25 37.63
CA GLN A 160 -27.42 43.93 37.18
C GLN A 160 -28.19 43.07 38.20
N LEU A 161 -27.53 42.05 38.77
CA LEU A 161 -28.11 41.18 39.78
C LEU A 161 -28.51 41.96 41.03
N ASN A 162 -27.65 42.86 41.50
CA ASN A 162 -27.94 43.72 42.66
C ASN A 162 -29.13 44.65 42.39
N ALA A 163 -29.23 45.22 41.18
CA ALA A 163 -30.38 46.04 40.79
C ALA A 163 -31.68 45.24 40.78
N LEU A 164 -31.68 44.02 40.22
CA LEU A 164 -32.83 43.11 40.24
C LEU A 164 -33.22 42.69 41.66
N GLN A 165 -32.23 42.47 42.54
CA GLN A 165 -32.47 42.13 43.94
C GLN A 165 -33.16 43.29 44.69
N LEU A 166 -32.78 44.54 44.40
CA LEU A 166 -33.42 45.73 44.97
C LEU A 166 -34.88 45.84 44.52
N GLN A 167 -35.14 45.75 43.21
CA GLN A 167 -36.50 45.78 42.64
C GLN A 167 -37.39 44.66 43.21
N LYS A 168 -36.83 43.45 43.37
CA LYS A 168 -37.53 42.33 44.00
C LYS A 168 -37.94 42.65 45.45
N ASN A 169 -37.08 43.33 46.21
CA ASN A 169 -37.38 43.70 47.59
C ASN A 169 -38.44 44.80 47.67
N GLU A 170 -38.39 45.80 46.77
CA GLU A 170 -39.42 46.84 46.62
C GLU A 170 -40.79 46.22 46.30
N LEU A 171 -40.87 45.39 45.26
CA LEU A 171 -42.10 44.67 44.90
C LEU A 171 -42.63 43.80 46.03
N LYS A 172 -41.76 43.20 46.84
CA LYS A 172 -42.16 42.42 48.01
C LYS A 172 -42.78 43.30 49.10
N GLN A 173 -42.23 44.50 49.33
CA GLN A 173 -42.84 45.47 50.24
C GLN A 173 -44.20 45.94 49.72
N ASP A 174 -44.30 46.33 48.45
CA ASP A 174 -45.56 46.74 47.83
C ASP A 174 -46.64 45.67 47.96
N LEU A 175 -46.27 44.40 47.74
CA LEU A 175 -47.15 43.25 47.89
C LEU A 175 -47.66 43.10 49.34
N PHE A 176 -46.79 43.29 50.34
CA PHE A 176 -47.22 43.29 51.75
C PHE A 176 -48.18 44.43 52.07
N THR A 177 -47.92 45.62 51.54
CA THR A 177 -48.80 46.79 51.69
C THR A 177 -50.18 46.50 51.10
N LEU A 178 -50.24 46.06 49.85
CA LEU A 178 -51.50 45.66 49.18
C LEU A 178 -52.24 44.56 49.93
N GLN A 179 -51.54 43.57 50.48
CA GLN A 179 -52.17 42.53 51.31
C GLN A 179 -52.79 43.09 52.59
N SER A 180 -52.15 44.07 53.23
CA SER A 180 -52.74 44.74 54.40
C SER A 180 -53.96 45.58 54.03
N GLU A 181 -53.88 46.36 52.94
CA GLU A 181 -54.99 47.17 52.45
C GLU A 181 -56.19 46.30 52.07
N LEU A 182 -55.96 45.18 51.38
CA LEU A 182 -57.00 44.20 51.05
C LEU A 182 -57.69 43.68 52.33
N LYS A 183 -56.92 43.33 53.36
CA LYS A 183 -57.45 42.82 54.64
C LYS A 183 -58.29 43.88 55.37
N ASP A 184 -57.85 45.13 55.32
CA ASP A 184 -58.60 46.26 55.88
C ASP A 184 -59.90 46.51 55.11
N LEU A 185 -59.86 46.47 53.77
CA LEU A 185 -61.05 46.59 52.93
C LEU A 185 -62.05 45.46 53.19
N GLU A 186 -61.58 44.22 53.29
CA GLU A 186 -62.42 43.07 53.64
C GLU A 186 -63.08 43.25 55.02
N LYS A 187 -62.39 43.87 55.98
CA LYS A 187 -62.96 44.18 57.29
C LYS A 187 -64.07 45.23 57.17
N VAL A 188 -63.83 46.31 56.41
CA VAL A 188 -64.84 47.33 56.13
C VAL A 188 -66.07 46.73 55.43
N ILE A 189 -65.87 45.83 54.46
CA ILE A 189 -66.98 45.13 53.78
C ILE A 189 -67.78 44.30 54.80
N ARG A 190 -67.12 43.49 55.64
CA ARG A 190 -67.81 42.70 56.69
C ARG A 190 -68.59 43.57 57.68
N GLU A 191 -68.06 44.74 58.04
CA GLU A 191 -68.74 45.71 58.90
C GLU A 191 -69.96 46.33 58.21
N ALA A 192 -69.82 46.74 56.95
CA ALA A 192 -70.92 47.26 56.14
C ALA A 192 -72.03 46.21 55.91
N GLU A 193 -71.67 44.95 55.64
CA GLU A 193 -72.61 43.84 55.54
C GLU A 193 -73.38 43.63 56.85
N ARG A 194 -72.71 43.71 58.01
CA ARG A 194 -73.36 43.60 59.32
C ARG A 194 -74.31 44.76 59.56
N MET A 195 -73.84 45.99 59.33
CA MET A 195 -74.66 47.19 59.50
C MET A 195 -75.89 47.19 58.59
N THR A 196 -75.73 46.69 57.36
CA THR A 196 -76.86 46.52 56.42
C THR A 196 -77.87 45.52 56.96
N LYS A 197 -77.43 44.37 57.48
CA LYS A 197 -78.31 43.38 58.12
C LYS A 197 -79.02 43.93 59.36
N ASP A 198 -78.34 44.71 60.18
CA ASP A 198 -78.92 45.35 61.38
C ASP A 198 -80.01 46.36 60.97
N LEU A 199 -79.77 47.19 59.95
CA LEU A 199 -80.75 48.12 59.39
C LEU A 199 -81.95 47.40 58.72
N GLU A 200 -81.71 46.27 58.05
CA GLU A 200 -82.79 45.43 57.50
C GLU A 200 -83.66 44.84 58.62
N ALA A 201 -83.05 44.38 59.72
CA ALA A 201 -83.77 43.89 60.89
C ALA A 201 -84.52 45.02 61.63
N GLU A 202 -83.94 46.22 61.72
CA GLU A 202 -84.61 47.40 62.27
C GLU A 202 -85.80 47.83 61.40
N LYS A 203 -85.63 47.85 60.07
CA LYS A 203 -86.73 48.09 59.13
C LYS A 203 -87.86 47.09 59.34
N ALA A 204 -87.55 45.79 59.49
CA ALA A 204 -88.54 44.76 59.80
C ALA A 204 -89.27 45.03 61.13
N ARG A 205 -88.56 45.46 62.18
CA ARG A 205 -89.15 45.86 63.49
C ARG A 205 -90.03 47.11 63.40
N VAL A 206 -89.68 48.09 62.57
CA VAL A 206 -90.49 49.30 62.36
C VAL A 206 -91.80 48.97 61.63
N THR A 207 -91.79 48.01 60.72
CA THR A 207 -93.02 47.47 60.09
C THR A 207 -93.90 46.64 61.04
N GLU A 208 -93.43 46.26 62.24
CA GLU A 208 -94.18 45.43 63.20
C GLU A 208 -94.79 46.18 64.40
N LYS A 209 -94.71 47.52 64.49
CA LYS A 209 -95.50 48.26 65.49
C LYS A 209 -96.96 48.39 65.06
N PRO A 210 -97.95 47.96 65.89
CA PRO A 210 -99.35 48.28 65.67
C PRO A 210 -99.59 49.78 65.81
N GLN A 211 -100.27 50.36 64.82
CA GLN A 211 -100.89 51.68 64.88
C GLN A 211 -101.93 51.72 66.01
N THR A 212 -101.72 52.62 66.97
CA THR A 212 -102.80 53.30 67.67
C THR A 212 -102.36 54.72 68.01
N ASP A 213 -102.48 55.59 67.02
CA ASP A 213 -102.58 57.04 67.16
C ASP A 213 -103.84 57.51 66.40
N PRO A 214 -104.86 58.02 67.12
CA PRO A 214 -105.84 58.96 66.60
C PRO A 214 -105.78 60.25 67.44
N GLU A 215 -105.35 61.39 66.90
CA GLU A 215 -106.15 62.25 66.03
C GLU A 215 -105.32 62.95 64.93
N CYS A 216 -105.01 62.18 63.90
CA CYS A 216 -105.39 62.50 62.52
C CYS A 216 -105.80 61.19 61.81
N LEU A 217 -107.09 60.87 61.86
CA LEU A 217 -107.74 59.83 61.06
C LEU A 217 -108.25 60.47 59.75
N ARG A 218 -107.53 60.22 58.65
CA ARG A 218 -107.90 60.47 57.25
C ARG A 218 -107.02 59.67 56.31
#